data_AF-A0A0T1XRF0-F1
#
_entry.id   AF-A0A0T1XRF0-F1
#
_cell.length_a   1.000
_cell.length_b   1.000
_cell.length_c   1.000
_cell.angle_alpha   90.00
_cell.angle_beta   90.00
_cell.angle_gamma   90.00
#
_symmetry.space_group_name_H-M   'P 1'
#
loop_
_entity.id
_entity.type
_entity.pdbx_description
1 polymer ?
#
loop_
_entity_poly.entity_id
_entity_poly.type
_entity_poly.pdbx_seq_one_letter_code
_entity_poly.pdbx_strand_id
1 'polypeptide(L)'
;MNELRPEIAAIAAAATDAERAQALLECSLSTLMTCEATIRNRLMHARFSEGLAYVDAELAHLRATRRVSDAGFQSMAVSAARGRLRRVLLGLPADGQEAG
;
A
#
# COMPACT_ATOMS: atom_id res chain seq x y z
N MET A 1 16.00 6.86 20.18
CA MET A 1 16.32 6.11 18.96
C MET A 1 15.01 5.47 18.51
N ASN A 2 14.34 6.05 17.52
CA ASN A 2 13.01 5.61 17.11
C ASN A 2 13.20 4.37 16.23
N GLU A 3 13.14 3.18 16.84
CA GLU A 3 13.15 1.92 16.09
C GLU A 3 11.98 1.96 15.11
N LEU A 4 12.27 2.22 13.85
CA LEU A 4 11.29 2.14 12.78
C LEU A 4 10.74 0.72 12.85
N ARG A 5 9.42 0.61 13.08
CA ARG A 5 8.73 -0.69 13.08
C ARG A 5 9.20 -1.49 11.86
N PRO A 6 9.42 -2.81 11.99
CA PRO A 6 10.07 -3.61 10.96
C PRO A 6 9.39 -3.47 9.58
N GLU A 7 8.07 -3.32 9.55
CA GLU A 7 7.30 -3.06 8.32
C GLU A 7 7.69 -1.74 7.63
N ILE A 8 7.93 -0.67 8.39
CA ILE A 8 8.36 0.64 7.83
C ILE A 8 9.81 0.57 7.36
N ALA A 9 10.65 -0.14 8.12
CA ALA A 9 12.04 -0.36 7.72
C ALA A 9 12.10 -1.13 6.39
N ALA A 10 11.25 -2.15 6.20
CA ALA A 10 11.15 -2.90 4.94
C ALA A 10 10.73 -1.99 3.77
N ILE A 11 9.71 -1.15 3.95
CA ILE A 11 9.28 -0.18 2.91
C ILE A 11 10.41 0.80 2.57
N ALA A 12 11.17 1.25 3.57
CA ALA A 12 12.27 2.20 3.38
C ALA A 12 13.52 1.56 2.75
N ALA A 13 13.78 0.28 3.04
CA ALA A 13 14.93 -0.47 2.54
C ALA A 13 14.72 -1.07 1.15
N ALA A 14 13.47 -1.20 0.70
CA ALA A 14 13.15 -1.70 -0.63
C ALA A 14 13.83 -0.85 -1.72
N ALA A 15 14.57 -1.50 -2.61
CA ALA A 15 15.30 -0.87 -3.70
C ALA A 15 14.42 -0.72 -4.95
N THR A 16 13.51 -1.67 -5.16
CA THR A 16 12.62 -1.74 -6.33
C THR A 16 11.16 -1.51 -5.96
N ASP A 17 10.34 -1.16 -6.95
CA ASP A 17 8.89 -1.02 -6.74
C ASP A 17 8.21 -2.36 -6.45
N ALA A 18 8.76 -3.47 -6.96
CA ALA A 18 8.31 -4.82 -6.62
C ALA A 18 8.52 -5.13 -5.12
N GLU A 19 9.70 -4.84 -4.58
CA GLU A 19 9.98 -4.99 -3.15
C GLU A 19 9.12 -4.05 -2.30
N ARG A 20 8.87 -2.81 -2.75
CA ARG A 20 7.95 -1.88 -2.07
C ARG A 20 6.51 -2.40 -2.08
N ALA A 21 6.07 -2.95 -3.20
CA ALA A 21 4.75 -3.55 -3.32
C ALA A 21 4.61 -4.76 -2.38
N GLN A 22 5.63 -5.61 -2.30
CA GLN A 22 5.66 -6.72 -1.35
C GLN A 22 5.53 -6.21 0.09
N ALA A 23 6.40 -5.28 0.49
CA ALA A 23 6.42 -4.74 1.84
C ALA A 23 5.07 -4.08 2.22
N LEU A 24 4.41 -3.39 1.29
CA LEU A 24 3.08 -2.81 1.50
C LEU A 24 1.96 -3.86 1.63
N LEU A 25 2.05 -4.97 0.87
CA LEU A 25 1.07 -6.06 0.94
C LEU A 25 1.20 -6.90 2.22
N GLU A 26 2.42 -7.01 2.75
CA GLU A 26 2.74 -7.70 4.02
C GLU A 26 2.52 -6.81 5.25
N CYS A 27 2.52 -5.48 5.07
CA CYS A 27 2.28 -4.52 6.14
C CYS A 27 0.87 -4.66 6.72
N SER A 28 0.77 -4.74 8.05
CA SER A 28 -0.53 -4.78 8.72
C SER A 28 -1.32 -3.47 8.56
N LEU A 29 -2.65 -3.58 8.47
CA LEU A 29 -3.55 -2.42 8.34
C LEU A 29 -3.40 -1.44 9.51
N SER A 30 -3.18 -1.94 10.73
CA SER A 30 -2.92 -1.13 11.93
C SER A 30 -1.66 -0.26 11.78
N THR A 31 -0.64 -0.78 11.09
CA THR A 31 0.58 -0.02 10.77
C THR A 31 0.35 1.01 9.70
N LEU A 32 -0.38 0.66 8.64
CA LEU A 32 -0.78 1.64 7.62
C LEU A 32 -1.51 2.83 8.26
N MET A 33 -2.43 2.56 9.19
CA MET A 33 -3.17 3.61 9.91
C MET A 33 -2.28 4.44 10.84
N THR A 34 -1.47 3.78 11.67
CA THR A 34 -0.66 4.48 12.69
C THR A 34 0.50 5.27 12.08
N CYS A 35 1.02 4.80 10.95
CA CYS A 35 2.25 5.32 10.35
C CYS A 35 2.03 5.92 8.95
N GLU A 36 0.79 6.30 8.62
CA GLU A 36 0.39 6.85 7.31
C GLU A 36 1.36 7.90 6.79
N ALA A 37 1.65 8.95 7.57
CA ALA A 37 2.48 10.07 7.13
C ALA A 37 3.90 9.61 6.76
N THR A 38 4.49 8.73 7.57
CA THR A 38 5.82 8.17 7.32
C THR A 38 5.81 7.30 6.06
N ILE A 39 4.81 6.43 5.91
CA ILE A 39 4.70 5.53 4.76
C ILE A 39 4.51 6.34 3.48
N ARG A 40 3.57 7.30 3.45
CA ARG A 40 3.36 8.18 2.29
C ARG A 40 4.61 8.98 1.94
N ASN A 41 5.34 9.50 2.94
CA ASN A 41 6.60 10.19 2.72
C ASN A 41 7.63 9.28 2.01
N ARG A 42 7.82 8.04 2.48
CA ARG A 42 8.73 7.08 1.83
C ARG A 42 8.33 6.77 0.39
N LEU A 43 7.04 6.56 0.15
CA LEU A 43 6.52 6.27 -1.20
C LEU A 43 6.67 7.46 -2.15
N MET A 44 6.44 8.69 -1.67
CA MET A 44 6.68 9.90 -2.45
C MET A 44 8.16 10.07 -2.82
N HIS A 45 9.08 9.82 -1.89
CA HIS A 45 10.52 9.87 -2.19
C HIS A 45 10.94 8.79 -3.20
N ALA A 46 10.33 7.61 -3.14
CA ALA A 46 10.53 6.55 -4.12
C ALA A 46 9.79 6.80 -5.45
N ARG A 47 8.94 7.83 -5.55
CA ARG A 47 8.04 8.10 -6.68
C ARG A 47 7.10 6.93 -7.02
N PHE A 48 6.76 6.11 -6.02
CA PHE A 48 5.93 4.93 -6.22
C PHE A 48 4.43 5.26 -6.07
N SER A 49 3.81 5.62 -7.20
CA SER A 49 2.44 6.17 -7.23
C SER A 49 1.36 5.13 -6.90
N GLU A 50 1.59 3.89 -7.30
CA GLU A 50 0.69 2.75 -7.09
C GLU A 50 0.62 2.40 -5.60
N GLY A 51 1.76 2.47 -4.91
CA GLY A 51 1.85 2.35 -3.46
C GLY A 51 1.00 3.42 -2.75
N LEU A 52 1.07 4.68 -3.20
CA LEU A 52 0.24 5.76 -2.65
C LEU A 52 -1.25 5.50 -2.87
N ALA A 53 -1.64 5.09 -4.07
CA ALA A 53 -3.03 4.77 -4.40
C ALA A 53 -3.57 3.60 -3.56
N TYR A 54 -2.73 2.61 -3.25
CA TYR A 54 -3.09 1.51 -2.35
C TYR A 54 -3.31 1.97 -0.91
N VAL A 55 -2.36 2.75 -0.36
CA VAL A 55 -2.49 3.28 1.00
C VAL A 55 -3.75 4.15 1.12
N ASP A 56 -4.02 5.00 0.14
CA ASP A 56 -5.20 5.85 0.14
C ASP A 56 -6.51 5.03 0.11
N ALA A 57 -6.57 3.97 -0.71
CA ALA A 57 -7.74 3.09 -0.78
C ALA A 57 -7.99 2.32 0.53
N GLU A 58 -6.94 1.70 1.10
CA GLU A 58 -7.03 0.96 2.37
C GLU A 58 -7.45 1.88 3.52
N LEU A 59 -6.85 3.06 3.64
CA LEU A 59 -7.18 3.99 4.72
C LEU A 59 -8.56 4.61 4.55
N ALA A 60 -8.99 4.92 3.32
CA ALA A 60 -10.35 5.38 3.06
C ALA A 60 -11.37 4.32 3.48
N HIS A 61 -11.12 3.04 3.15
CA HIS A 61 -11.98 1.93 3.55
C HIS A 61 -12.03 1.76 5.07
N LEU A 62 -10.88 1.73 5.76
CA LEU A 62 -10.81 1.60 7.22
C LEU A 62 -11.49 2.76 7.97
N ARG A 63 -11.44 3.97 7.41
CA ARG A 63 -12.13 5.14 7.96
C ARG A 63 -13.64 5.09 7.71
N ALA A 64 -14.06 4.50 6.60
CA ALA A 64 -15.48 4.32 6.26
C ALA A 64 -16.14 3.25 7.15
N THR A 65 -15.49 2.10 7.34
CA THR A 65 -15.98 1.01 8.21
C THR A 65 -16.02 1.41 9.69
N ARG A 66 -15.21 2.37 10.12
CA ARG A 66 -15.35 2.95 11.47
C ARG A 66 -16.64 3.77 11.63
N ARG A 67 -17.17 4.34 10.54
CA ARG A 67 -18.36 5.22 10.54
C ARG A 67 -19.64 4.46 10.26
N VAL A 68 -19.57 3.40 9.46
CA VAL A 68 -20.70 2.54 9.10
C VAL A 68 -20.40 1.16 9.67
N SER A 69 -21.29 0.61 10.50
CA SER A 69 -21.13 -0.71 11.14
C SER A 69 -21.19 -1.90 10.16
N ASP A 70 -20.70 -1.73 8.93
CA ASP A 70 -20.65 -2.75 7.89
C ASP A 70 -19.21 -3.27 7.78
N ALA A 71 -18.88 -4.21 8.66
CA ALA A 71 -17.53 -4.75 8.84
C ALA A 71 -17.13 -5.79 7.77
N GLY A 72 -17.94 -6.00 6.72
CA GLY A 72 -17.76 -7.13 5.79
C GLY A 72 -17.40 -6.77 4.34
N PHE A 73 -17.65 -5.54 3.89
CA PHE A 73 -17.55 -5.22 2.47
C PHE A 73 -16.19 -4.63 2.08
N GLN A 74 -15.32 -5.42 1.44
CA GLN A 74 -14.14 -4.84 0.78
C GLN A 74 -14.58 -3.97 -0.38
N SER A 75 -14.24 -2.69 -0.33
CA SER A 75 -14.54 -1.77 -1.43
C SER A 75 -13.83 -2.21 -2.71
N MET A 76 -14.53 -2.12 -3.85
CA MET A 76 -13.94 -2.36 -5.18
C MET A 76 -12.64 -1.56 -5.38
N ALA A 77 -12.53 -0.37 -4.79
CA ALA A 77 -11.33 0.45 -4.83
C ALA A 77 -10.12 -0.23 -4.15
N VAL A 78 -10.33 -0.88 -3.01
CA VAL A 78 -9.30 -1.64 -2.29
C VAL A 78 -8.88 -2.86 -3.11
N SER A 79 -9.85 -3.62 -3.63
CA SER A 79 -9.55 -4.80 -4.45
C SER A 79 -8.76 -4.43 -5.71
N ALA A 80 -9.15 -3.35 -6.39
CA ALA A 80 -8.43 -2.85 -7.57
C ALA A 80 -7.01 -2.40 -7.22
N ALA A 81 -6.83 -1.62 -6.14
CA ALA A 81 -5.51 -1.15 -5.74
C ALA A 81 -4.57 -2.28 -5.31
N ARG A 82 -5.09 -3.27 -4.55
CA ARG A 82 -4.35 -4.50 -4.22
C ARG A 82 -3.97 -5.30 -5.47
N GLY A 83 -4.87 -5.39 -6.45
CA GLY A 83 -4.61 -6.03 -7.73
C GLY A 83 -3.43 -5.37 -8.46
N ARG A 84 -3.40 -4.03 -8.53
CA ARG A 84 -2.29 -3.28 -9.12
C ARG A 84 -0.96 -3.53 -8.41
N LEU A 85 -0.94 -3.48 -7.07
CA LEU A 85 0.28 -3.79 -6.31
C LEU A 85 0.78 -5.22 -6.57
N ARG A 86 -0.12 -6.20 -6.65
CA ARG A 86 0.24 -7.58 -6.98
C ARG A 86 0.86 -7.71 -8.37
N ARG A 87 0.41 -6.91 -9.34
CA ARG A 87 1.03 -6.86 -10.67
C ARG A 87 2.44 -6.29 -10.58
N VAL A 88 2.62 -5.16 -9.89
CA VAL A 88 3.95 -4.57 -9.68
C VAL A 88 4.90 -5.54 -8.97
N LEU A 89 4.41 -6.27 -7.96
CA LEU A 89 5.16 -7.32 -7.28
C LEU A 89 5.67 -8.41 -8.25
N LEU A 90 4.84 -8.78 -9.23
CA LEU A 90 5.19 -9.76 -10.27
C LEU A 90 6.05 -9.17 -11.39
N GLY A 91 6.49 -7.91 -11.28
CA GLY A 91 7.22 -7.20 -12.35
C GLY A 91 6.33 -6.83 -13.54
N LEU A 92 5.00 -6.86 -13.37
CA LEU A 92 4.03 -6.52 -14.39
C LEU A 92 3.57 -5.06 -14.25
N PRO A 93 3.23 -4.40 -15.36
CA PRO A 93 2.69 -3.03 -15.35
C PRO A 93 1.35 -2.98 -14.62
N ALA A 94 1.14 -1.93 -13.83
CA ALA A 94 0.04 -1.83 -12.86
C ALA A 94 -1.35 -1.71 -13.49
N ASP A 95 -1.46 -1.09 -14.66
CA ASP A 95 -2.70 -0.81 -15.39
C ASP A 95 -3.20 -1.96 -16.28
N GLY A 96 -2.43 -3.04 -16.40
CA GLY A 96 -2.79 -4.16 -17.25
C GLY A 96 -2.42 -3.98 -18.73
N GLN A 97 -1.72 -2.90 -19.10
CA GLN A 97 -1.19 -2.75 -20.45
C GLN A 97 -0.03 -3.74 -20.61
N GLU A 98 -0.17 -4.78 -21.45
CA GLU A 98 0.98 -5.60 -21.83
C GLU A 98 2.06 -4.68 -22.40
N ALA A 99 3.31 -4.86 -21.97
CA ALA A 99 4.45 -4.17 -22.57
C ALA A 99 4.52 -4.59 -24.04
N GLY A 100 3.98 -3.74 -24.93
CA GLY A 100 4.04 -3.88 -26.38
C GLY A 100 5.43 -3.60 -26.92
#